data_AF-A0A917FTM6-F1
#
_entry.id   AF-A0A917FTM6-F1
#
_cell.length_a   1.000
_cell.length_b   1.000
_cell.length_c   1.000
_cell.angle_alpha   90.00
_cell.angle_beta   90.00
_cell.angle_gamma   90.00
#
_symmetry.space_group_name_H-M   'P 1'
#
loop_
_entity.id
_entity.type
_entity.pdbx_description
1 polymer ?
#
loop_
_entity_poly.entity_id
_entity_poly.type
_entity_poly.pdbx_seq_one_letter_code
_entity_poly.pdbx_strand_id
1 'polypeptide(L)' 'MFQNQEFTIYIIDKGDILRFIVIEIIFGTMTYSLAMQLFHNFILASAGGWAGTEGLKRLVTMKKGIAK' A
#
# COMPACT_ATOMS: atom_id res chain seq x y z
N MET A 1 35.26 31.22 -28.13
CA MET A 1 34.24 31.50 -27.11
C MET A 1 34.38 30.45 -26.02
N PHE A 2 34.98 30.80 -24.88
CA PHE A 2 35.05 29.91 -23.74
C PHE A 2 33.73 30.02 -22.98
N GLN A 3 32.96 28.93 -22.92
CA GLN A 3 31.78 28.85 -22.05
C GLN A 3 32.28 28.80 -20.60
N ASN A 4 31.82 29.74 -19.78
CA ASN A 4 32.09 29.76 -18.35
C ASN A 4 31.49 28.49 -17.71
N GLN A 5 32.33 27.50 -17.43
CA GLN A 5 31.94 26.35 -16.63
C GLN A 5 31.92 26.77 -15.16
N GLU A 6 30.76 27.19 -14.68
CA GLU A 6 30.56 27.49 -13.26
C GLU A 6 30.48 26.18 -12.48
N PHE A 7 31.50 25.89 -11.67
CA PHE A 7 31.52 24.73 -10.78
C PHE A 7 30.71 25.05 -9.51
N THR A 8 29.66 24.28 -9.25
CA THR A 8 28.81 24.44 -8.06
C THR A 8 29.22 23.44 -6.99
N ILE A 9 29.53 23.93 -5.78
CA ILE A 9 29.88 23.11 -4.63
C ILE A 9 28.66 23.03 -3.70
N TYR A 10 28.19 21.81 -3.44
CA TYR A 10 27.15 21.55 -2.45
C TYR A 10 27.79 21.08 -1.15
N ILE A 11 27.42 21.72 -0.04
CA ILE A 11 27.85 21.34 1.31
C ILE A 11 26.64 20.69 1.98
N ILE A 12 26.82 19.44 2.41
CA ILE A 12 25.82 18.69 3.18
C ILE A 12 26.28 18.71 4.63
N ASP A 13 25.50 19.36 5.49
CA ASP A 13 25.77 19.36 6.94
C ASP A 13 25.00 18.23 7.64
N LYS A 14 25.37 17.92 8.88
CA LYS A 14 24.67 16.96 9.74
C LYS A 14 23.19 17.29 9.89
N GLY A 15 22.84 18.59 9.88
CA GLY A 15 21.46 19.04 9.90
C GLY A 15 20.66 18.62 8.67
N ASP A 16 21.28 18.62 7.48
CA ASP A 16 20.64 18.19 6.24
C ASP A 16 20.39 16.69 6.23
N ILE A 17 21.36 15.91 6.74
CA ILE A 17 21.21 14.46 6.92
C ILE A 17 20.06 14.16 7.89
N LEU A 18 19.98 14.88 9.01
CA LEU A 18 18.89 14.68 9.98
C LEU A 18 17.53 15.01 9.37
N ARG A 19 17.43 16.12 8.62
CA ARG A 19 16.19 16.50 7.92
C ARG A 19 15.77 15.46 6.90
N PHE A 20 16.72 14.91 6.14
CA PHE A 20 16.46 13.83 5.20
C PHE A 20 15.87 12.60 5.91
N ILE A 21 16.49 12.16 7.01
CA ILE A 21 16.00 11.01 7.78
C ILE A 21 14.60 11.26 8.35
N VAL A 22 14.35 12.44 8.91
CA VAL A 22 13.03 12.79 9.46
C VAL A 22 11.96 12.76 8.36
N ILE A 23 12.25 13.35 7.21
CA ILE A 23 11.35 13.37 6.06
C ILE A 23 11.07 11.94 5.59
N GLU A 24 12.10 11.10 5.47
CA GLU A 24 11.96 9.69 5.06
C GLU A 24 11.07 8.90 6.02
N ILE A 25 11.22 9.10 7.33
CA ILE A 25 10.37 8.44 8.33
C ILE A 25 8.92 8.89 8.19
N ILE A 26 8.67 10.18 7.97
CA ILE A 26 7.32 10.71 7.78
C ILE A 26 6.68 10.11 6.52
N PHE A 27 7.39 10.16 5.39
CA PHE A 27 6.90 9.60 4.13
C PHE A 27 6.69 8.09 4.22
N GLY A 28 7.62 7.35 4.83
CA GLY A 28 7.50 5.91 5.05
C GLY A 28 6.27 5.56 5.89
N THR A 29 6.03 6.31 6.97
CA THR A 29 4.87 6.10 7.85
C THR A 29 3.55 6.42 7.15
N MET A 30 3.50 7.51 6.38
CA MET A 30 2.33 7.86 5.58
C MET A 30 2.06 6.81 4.50
N THR A 31 3.10 6.36 3.79
CA THR A 31 3.00 5.33 2.76
C THR A 31 2.48 4.02 3.34
N TYR A 32 3.01 3.59 4.50
CA TYR A 32 2.53 2.41 5.20
C TYR A 32 1.05 2.54 5.59
N SER A 33 0.66 3.69 6.15
CA SER A 33 -0.73 3.93 6.58
C SER A 33 -1.71 3.89 5.41
N LEU A 34 -1.33 4.50 4.28
CA LEU A 34 -2.13 4.46 3.04
C LEU A 34 -2.23 3.04 2.49
N ALA A 35 -1.12 2.31 2.43
CA ALA A 35 -1.13 0.91 2.03
C ALA A 35 -2.06 0.09 2.91
N MET A 36 -1.96 0.23 4.24
CA MET A 36 -2.82 -0.49 5.18
C MET A 36 -4.30 -0.17 4.95
N GLN A 37 -4.67 1.10 4.78
CA GLN A 37 -6.06 1.49 4.51
C GLN A 37 -6.60 0.91 3.20
N LEU A 38 -5.79 0.90 2.14
CA LEU A 38 -6.17 0.34 0.84
C LEU A 38 -6.28 -1.20 0.89
N PHE A 39 -5.32 -1.88 1.53
CA PHE A 39 -5.25 -3.33 1.54
C PHE A 39 -6.16 -3.99 2.59
N HIS A 40 -6.47 -3.33 3.70
CA HIS A 40 -7.35 -3.92 4.73
C HIS A 40 -8.76 -4.17 4.19
N ASN A 41 -9.30 -3.22 3.43
CA ASN A 41 -10.59 -3.38 2.77
C ASN A 41 -10.52 -4.35 1.58
N PHE A 42 -9.39 -4.41 0.88
CA PHE A 42 -9.19 -5.36 -0.21
C PHE A 42 -9.19 -6.82 0.29
N ILE A 43 -8.50 -7.10 1.39
CA ILE A 43 -8.47 -8.45 1.98
C ILE A 43 -9.86 -8.83 2.51
N LEU A 44 -10.54 -7.94 3.21
CA LEU A 44 -11.88 -8.22 3.74
C LEU A 44 -12.91 -8.40 2.61
N ALA A 45 -12.86 -7.56 1.57
CA ALA A 45 -13.74 -7.65 0.41
C ALA A 45 -13.48 -8.91 -0.43
N SER A 46 -12.22 -9.30 -0.62
CA SER A 46 -11.86 -10.52 -1.36
C SER A 46 -12.23 -11.78 -0.60
N ALA A 47 -11.93 -11.86 0.71
CA ALA A 47 -12.33 -12.98 1.55
C ALA A 47 -13.86 -13.08 1.68
N GLY A 48 -14.55 -11.94 1.84
CA GLY A 48 -16.01 -11.88 1.90
C GLY A 48 -16.68 -12.28 0.59
N GLY A 49 -16.13 -11.85 -0.56
CA GLY A 49 -16.61 -12.25 -1.89
C GLY A 49 -16.44 -13.74 -2.16
N TRP A 50 -15.29 -14.32 -1.77
CA TRP A 50 -15.06 -15.76 -1.86
C TRP A 50 -15.99 -16.55 -0.92
N ALA A 51 -16.09 -16.15 0.35
CA ALA A 51 -16.97 -16.80 1.33
C ALA A 51 -18.45 -16.73 0.91
N GLY A 52 -18.90 -15.59 0.38
CA GLY A 52 -20.26 -15.40 -0.11
C GLY A 52 -20.57 -16.29 -1.32
N THR A 53 -19.69 -16.32 -2.33
CA THR A 53 -19.92 -17.12 -3.55
C THR A 53 -19.85 -18.62 -3.28
N GLU A 54 -18.87 -19.08 -2.50
CA GLU A 54 -18.72 -20.49 -2.16
C GLU A 54 -19.79 -20.97 -1.17
N GLY A 55 -20.17 -20.11 -0.22
CA GLY A 55 -21.30 -20.35 0.68
C GLY A 55 -22.63 -20.50 -0.08
N LEU A 56 -22.90 -19.63 -1.05
CA LEU A 56 -24.12 -19.71 -1.87
C LEU A 56 -24.16 -21.00 -2.70
N LYS A 57 -23.03 -21.40 -3.31
CA LYS A 57 -22.93 -22.66 -4.06
C LYS A 57 -23.22 -23.88 -3.18
N ARG A 58 -22.70 -23.90 -1.94
CA ARG A 58 -22.94 -24.98 -0.98
C ARG A 58 -24.40 -25.03 -0.53
N LEU A 59 -25.02 -23.89 -0.28
CA LEU A 59 -26.45 -23.78 0.05
C LEU A 59 -27.36 -24.28 -1.08
N VAL A 60 -27.07 -23.89 -2.32
CA VAL A 60 -27.84 -24.37 -3.49
C VAL A 60 -27.73 -25.89 -3.65
N THR A 61 -26.53 -26.44 -3.42
CA THR A 61 -26.29 -27.89 -3.46
C THR A 61 -27.05 -28.63 -2.35
N MET A 62 -27.06 -28.12 -1.12
CA MET A 62 -27.85 -28.69 -0.02
C MET A 62 -29.36 -28.64 -0.31
N LYS A 63 -29.87 -27.51 -0.80
CA LYS A 63 -31.29 -27.38 -1.16
C LYS A 63 -31.71 -28.41 -2.22
N LYS A 64 -30.87 -28.67 -3.23
CA LYS A 64 -31.13 -29.69 -4.25
C LYS A 64 -31.07 -31.12 -3.69
N GLY A 65 -30.23 -31.38 -2.68
CA GLY A 65 -30.15 -32.68 -2.02
C GLY A 65 -31.32 -32.97 -1.09
N ILE A 66 -31.90 -31.95 -0.45
CA ILE A 66 -33.09 -32.07 0.42
C ILE A 66 -34.40 -32.17 -0.38
N ALA A 67 -34.43 -31.60 -1.58
CA ALA A 67 -35.61 -31.62 -2.47
C ALA A 67 -35.74 -32.91 -3.32
N LYS A 68 -34.95 -33.95 -3.01
CA LYS A 68 -34.93 -35.25 -3.69
C LYS A 68 -35.35 -36.34 -2.71
#